data_AF-A0A3R7QEU5-F1
#
_entry.id   AF-A0A3R7QEU5-F1
#
_cell.length_a   1.000
_cell.length_b   1.000
_cell.length_c   1.000
_cell.angle_alpha   90.00
_cell.angle_beta   90.00
_cell.angle_gamma   90.00
#
_symmetry.space_group_name_H-M   'P 1'
#
loop_
_entity.id
_entity.type
_entity.pdbx_description
1 polymer ?
#
loop_
_entity_poly.entity_id
_entity_poly.type
_entity_poly.pdbx_seq_one_letter_code
_entity_poly.pdbx_strand_id
1 'polypeptide(L)'
;MESLRSSLSFNWLSVRFFTKGWDIFLREEASGLAFLCGLVAIVDYLRGNSMACMAAHACMVILVRRILAGGICTSTRRLDGKTVVITGCNSGIGRETALDLSGRGAKIIMACRDTKTAEKVAKEISRQTGGELVVMKLDLASLTSVRAFAEELKSRESRIHILINNAGVMLCPYSKTEDGFEMQLGTNHFGHFLLTNLLLPLLTHSEEARVINLSSLAHARGVIPFDDMLYEKGYDRFKAYGNSKVANILFTRHLAKKVKGTNIQVFSVHPGAVQSNLGRHIVGSFTASWYAALIMKNSMEGAQTTLHCALEAEQDDHSYYFSDCAVGYASAYARKDDVAERLWQVSEKMVQL
;
A
#
# COMPACT_ATOMS: atom_id res chain seq x y z
N MET A 1 33.26 0.75 11.46
CA MET A 1 32.88 -0.53 10.82
C MET A 1 31.61 -1.15 11.40
N GLU A 2 31.31 -0.97 12.70
CA GLU A 2 30.04 -1.44 13.28
C GLU A 2 28.82 -0.62 12.84
N SER A 3 28.92 0.69 12.63
CA SER A 3 27.79 1.50 12.12
C SER A 3 27.46 1.26 10.64
N LEU A 4 28.37 0.60 9.90
CA LEU A 4 28.12 0.15 8.53
C LEU A 4 27.47 -1.24 8.48
N ARG A 5 27.61 -2.05 9.54
CA ARG A 5 26.93 -3.36 9.65
C ARG A 5 25.46 -3.21 10.02
N SER A 6 25.08 -2.20 10.80
CA SER A 6 23.66 -1.91 11.09
C SER A 6 22.92 -1.29 9.90
N SER A 7 23.62 -0.59 9.01
CA SER A 7 23.04 -0.02 7.78
C SER A 7 22.98 -1.00 6.60
N LEU A 8 23.56 -2.20 6.75
CA LEU A 8 23.65 -3.25 5.71
C LEU A 8 22.90 -4.53 6.10
N SER A 9 21.92 -4.47 7.01
CA SER A 9 20.93 -5.55 7.17
C SER A 9 19.97 -5.57 5.97
N PHE A 10 20.52 -5.86 4.80
CA PHE A 10 19.77 -6.13 3.59
C PHE A 10 18.92 -7.39 3.81
N ASN A 11 17.66 -7.20 4.20
CA ASN A 11 16.78 -8.31 4.51
C ASN A 11 16.38 -9.13 3.28
N TRP A 12 16.39 -8.58 2.06
CA TRP A 12 16.01 -9.29 0.83
C TRP A 12 16.90 -10.49 0.47
N LEU A 13 18.14 -10.52 0.99
CA LEU A 13 19.05 -11.67 0.85
C LEU A 13 19.26 -12.42 2.18
N SER A 14 18.55 -12.04 3.24
CA SER A 14 18.65 -12.75 4.51
C SER A 14 18.07 -14.16 4.37
N VAL A 15 18.68 -15.12 5.05
CA VAL A 15 18.11 -16.48 5.15
C VAL A 15 16.66 -16.43 5.61
N ARG A 16 16.31 -15.49 6.52
CA ARG A 16 14.93 -15.29 6.99
C ARG A 16 13.94 -14.92 5.89
N PHE A 17 14.34 -14.08 4.93
CA PHE A 17 13.51 -13.74 3.77
C PHE A 17 13.29 -14.94 2.86
N PHE A 18 14.32 -15.78 2.70
CA PHE A 18 14.24 -17.01 1.92
C PHE A 18 13.63 -18.20 2.65
N THR A 19 13.37 -18.14 3.95
CA THR A 19 12.78 -19.29 4.69
C THR A 19 11.35 -19.02 5.19
N LYS A 20 10.93 -17.77 5.33
CA LYS A 20 9.59 -17.43 5.87
C LYS A 20 8.52 -17.32 4.78
N GLY A 21 7.32 -17.81 5.09
CA GLY A 21 6.11 -17.66 4.27
C GLY A 21 6.06 -18.53 3.01
N TRP A 22 6.94 -19.54 2.87
CA TRP A 22 6.92 -20.47 1.75
C TRP A 22 5.66 -21.32 1.71
N ASP A 23 5.13 -21.70 2.87
CA ASP A 23 3.87 -22.42 3.01
C ASP A 23 2.69 -21.60 2.46
N ILE A 24 2.62 -20.31 2.82
CA ILE A 24 1.61 -19.38 2.31
C ILE A 24 1.81 -19.17 0.80
N PHE A 25 3.04 -18.86 0.36
CA PHE A 25 3.36 -18.66 -1.05
C PHE A 25 2.98 -19.87 -1.91
N LEU A 26 3.41 -21.07 -1.52
CA LEU A 26 3.13 -22.29 -2.27
C LEU A 26 1.64 -22.62 -2.30
N ARG A 27 0.90 -22.38 -1.21
CA ARG A 27 -0.55 -22.62 -1.18
C ARG A 27 -1.28 -21.68 -2.14
N GLU A 28 -0.92 -20.40 -2.14
CA GLU A 28 -1.63 -19.37 -2.93
C GLU A 28 -1.23 -19.42 -4.41
N GLU A 29 0.02 -19.79 -4.74
CA GLU A 29 0.54 -19.84 -6.12
C GLU A 29 0.57 -21.26 -6.71
N ALA A 30 0.08 -22.28 -5.99
CA ALA A 30 0.16 -23.69 -6.40
C ALA A 30 -0.26 -23.92 -7.86
N SER A 31 -1.43 -23.42 -8.24
CA SER A 31 -1.99 -23.57 -9.58
C SER A 31 -1.17 -22.84 -10.64
N GLY A 32 -0.69 -21.63 -10.34
CA GLY A 32 0.13 -20.83 -11.24
C GLY A 32 1.51 -21.45 -11.47
N LEU A 33 2.17 -21.90 -10.40
CA LEU A 33 3.44 -22.58 -10.44
C LEU A 33 3.36 -23.92 -11.18
N ALA A 34 2.29 -24.70 -10.95
CA ALA A 34 2.07 -25.97 -11.65
C ALA A 34 1.95 -25.75 -13.17
N PHE A 35 1.18 -24.75 -13.59
CA PHE A 35 1.05 -24.39 -15.00
C PHE A 35 2.39 -23.99 -15.62
N LEU A 36 3.16 -23.15 -14.94
CA LEU A 36 4.47 -22.67 -15.41
C LEU A 36 5.52 -23.77 -15.51
N CYS A 37 5.64 -24.59 -14.46
CA CYS A 37 6.55 -25.72 -14.47
C CYS A 37 6.18 -26.70 -15.58
N GLY A 38 4.88 -26.90 -15.84
CA GLY A 38 4.39 -27.69 -16.97
C GLY A 38 4.84 -27.13 -18.32
N LEU A 39 4.70 -25.81 -18.55
CA LEU A 39 5.16 -25.17 -19.80
C LEU A 39 6.67 -25.32 -20.00
N VAL A 40 7.45 -25.08 -18.95
CA VAL A 40 8.93 -25.22 -19.02
C VAL A 40 9.33 -26.66 -19.29
N ALA A 41 8.69 -27.63 -18.62
CA ALA A 41 8.94 -29.05 -18.86
C ALA A 41 8.63 -29.46 -20.30
N ILE A 42 7.54 -28.96 -20.89
CA ILE A 42 7.20 -29.23 -22.31
C ILE A 42 8.28 -28.65 -23.24
N VAL A 43 8.69 -27.40 -23.03
CA VAL A 43 9.70 -26.74 -23.87
C VAL A 43 11.05 -27.46 -23.77
N ASP A 44 11.46 -27.83 -22.57
CA ASP A 44 12.70 -28.55 -22.34
C ASP A 44 12.69 -29.95 -22.96
N TYR A 45 11.57 -30.67 -22.81
CA TYR A 45 11.38 -31.97 -23.44
C TYR A 45 11.51 -31.89 -24.96
N LEU A 46 10.86 -30.89 -25.58
CA LEU A 46 10.94 -30.64 -27.03
C LEU A 46 12.36 -30.26 -27.48
N ARG A 47 13.18 -29.71 -26.59
CA ARG A 47 14.59 -29.38 -26.85
C ARG A 47 15.56 -30.54 -26.59
N GLY A 48 15.05 -31.70 -26.15
CA GLY A 48 15.87 -32.86 -25.83
C GLY A 48 16.67 -32.72 -24.53
N ASN A 49 16.26 -31.82 -23.63
CA ASN A 49 16.91 -31.64 -22.34
C ASN A 49 16.67 -32.84 -21.42
N SER A 50 17.66 -33.16 -20.57
CA SER A 50 17.54 -34.24 -19.59
C SER A 50 16.51 -33.91 -18.50
N MET A 51 16.01 -34.94 -17.81
CA MET A 51 15.12 -34.75 -16.65
C MET A 51 15.75 -33.89 -15.54
N ALA A 52 17.07 -33.98 -15.37
CA ALA A 52 17.79 -33.14 -14.42
C ALA A 52 17.75 -31.66 -14.81
N CYS A 53 17.93 -31.33 -16.09
CA CYS A 53 17.77 -29.97 -16.60
C CYS A 53 16.34 -29.45 -16.41
N MET A 54 15.33 -30.27 -16.73
CA MET A 54 13.91 -29.92 -16.54
C MET A 54 13.59 -29.57 -15.10
N ALA A 55 14.05 -30.39 -14.15
CA ALA A 55 13.88 -30.13 -12.73
C ALA A 55 14.60 -28.85 -12.30
N ALA A 56 15.83 -28.61 -12.78
CA ALA A 56 16.59 -27.41 -12.46
C ALA A 56 15.89 -26.13 -12.96
N HIS A 57 15.37 -26.12 -14.19
CA HIS A 57 14.64 -24.98 -14.72
C HIS A 57 13.32 -24.74 -13.97
N ALA A 58 12.57 -25.80 -13.62
CA ALA A 58 11.37 -25.67 -12.81
C ALA A 58 11.67 -25.05 -11.43
N CYS A 59 12.73 -25.52 -10.75
CA CYS A 59 13.20 -24.92 -9.50
C CYS A 59 13.60 -23.45 -9.67
N MET A 60 14.26 -23.11 -10.78
CA MET A 60 14.63 -21.72 -11.09
C MET A 60 13.39 -20.84 -11.27
N VAL A 61 12.36 -21.31 -11.96
CA VAL A 61 11.09 -20.58 -12.13
C VAL A 61 10.41 -20.33 -10.79
N ILE A 62 10.31 -21.35 -9.94
CA ILE A 62 9.72 -21.22 -8.60
C ILE A 62 10.50 -20.19 -7.78
N LEU A 63 11.84 -20.26 -7.80
CA LEU A 63 12.69 -19.33 -7.07
C LEU A 63 12.55 -17.89 -7.56
N VAL A 64 12.54 -17.67 -8.88
CA VAL A 64 12.33 -16.34 -9.48
C VAL A 64 10.95 -15.80 -9.11
N ARG A 65 9.89 -16.61 -9.21
CA ARG A 65 8.53 -16.19 -8.83
C ARG A 65 8.43 -15.85 -7.34
N ARG A 66 9.12 -16.60 -6.47
CA ARG A 66 9.19 -16.32 -5.02
C ARG A 66 9.88 -14.99 -4.74
N ILE A 67 10.98 -14.69 -5.44
CA ILE A 67 11.68 -13.41 -5.32
C ILE A 67 10.77 -12.26 -5.75
N LEU A 68 10.04 -12.43 -6.86
CA LEU A 68 9.12 -11.42 -7.39
C LEU A 68 7.87 -11.21 -6.51
N ALA A 69 7.40 -12.26 -5.84
CA ALA A 69 6.33 -12.16 -4.82
C ALA A 69 6.73 -11.23 -3.66
N GLY A 70 8.03 -11.20 -3.34
CA GLY A 70 8.59 -10.39 -2.27
C GLY A 70 8.26 -10.93 -0.86
N GLY A 71 8.37 -10.06 0.14
CA GLY A 71 8.13 -10.43 1.53
C GLY A 71 6.68 -10.82 1.82
N ILE A 72 6.49 -11.76 2.75
CA ILE A 72 5.19 -12.20 3.25
C ILE A 72 5.12 -11.89 4.74
N CYS A 73 4.03 -11.27 5.18
CA CYS A 73 3.77 -11.03 6.59
C CYS A 73 3.44 -12.37 7.26
N THR A 74 4.21 -12.73 8.28
CA THR A 74 4.03 -13.99 9.03
C THR A 74 3.45 -13.77 10.43
N SER A 75 3.05 -12.53 10.74
CA SER A 75 2.46 -12.20 12.02
C SER A 75 1.20 -13.02 12.28
N THR A 76 1.08 -13.56 13.49
CA THR A 76 -0.12 -14.24 13.99
C THR A 76 -0.97 -13.35 14.89
N ARG A 77 -0.62 -12.05 14.97
CA ARG A 77 -1.32 -11.08 15.83
C ARG A 77 -2.81 -11.01 15.51
N ARG A 78 -3.63 -11.08 16.57
CA ARG A 78 -5.07 -10.85 16.56
C ARG A 78 -5.39 -9.37 16.75
N LEU A 79 -6.56 -8.95 16.26
CA LEU A 79 -7.07 -7.59 16.29
C LEU A 79 -8.49 -7.53 16.89
N ASP A 80 -8.84 -8.51 17.73
CA ASP A 80 -10.14 -8.56 18.39
C ASP A 80 -10.39 -7.26 19.19
N GLY A 81 -11.55 -6.63 18.96
CA GLY A 81 -11.92 -5.34 19.58
C GLY A 81 -11.19 -4.11 19.00
N LYS A 82 -10.43 -4.25 17.92
CA LYS A 82 -9.72 -3.14 17.27
C LYS A 82 -10.46 -2.68 16.00
N THR A 83 -10.75 -1.38 15.91
CA THR A 83 -11.30 -0.73 14.71
C THR A 83 -10.19 -0.30 13.74
N VAL A 84 -10.33 -0.68 12.47
CA VAL A 84 -9.40 -0.38 11.38
C VAL A 84 -10.13 0.35 10.25
N VAL A 85 -9.60 1.49 9.80
CA VAL A 85 -10.14 2.27 8.68
C VAL A 85 -9.26 2.07 7.46
N ILE A 86 -9.86 1.66 6.33
CA ILE A 86 -9.12 1.43 5.07
C ILE A 86 -9.78 2.19 3.94
N THR A 87 -9.04 3.10 3.32
CA THR A 87 -9.51 3.82 2.12
C THR A 87 -9.38 2.95 0.87
N GLY A 88 -10.42 2.90 0.04
CA GLY A 88 -10.37 2.21 -1.27
C GLY A 88 -10.16 0.70 -1.18
N CYS A 89 -10.89 0.02 -0.28
CA CYS A 89 -10.77 -1.42 -0.03
C CYS A 89 -11.86 -2.28 -0.71
N ASN A 90 -12.58 -1.74 -1.69
CA ASN A 90 -13.55 -2.49 -2.49
C ASN A 90 -12.91 -3.30 -3.64
N SER A 91 -11.59 -3.25 -3.83
CA SER A 91 -10.87 -4.08 -4.80
C SER A 91 -9.36 -4.13 -4.51
N GLY A 92 -8.64 -5.03 -5.21
CA GLY A 92 -7.19 -5.08 -5.22
C GLY A 92 -6.55 -5.22 -3.83
N ILE A 93 -5.42 -4.55 -3.63
CA ILE A 93 -4.63 -4.57 -2.38
C ILE A 93 -5.49 -4.22 -1.16
N GLY A 94 -6.34 -3.20 -1.27
CA GLY A 94 -7.19 -2.77 -0.16
C GLY A 94 -8.21 -3.83 0.25
N ARG A 95 -8.77 -4.59 -0.71
CA ARG A 95 -9.68 -5.71 -0.43
C ARG A 95 -8.96 -6.84 0.31
N GLU A 96 -7.78 -7.25 -0.17
CA GLU A 96 -6.99 -8.30 0.47
C GLU A 96 -6.53 -7.89 1.87
N THR A 97 -6.19 -6.61 2.05
CA THR A 97 -5.87 -6.05 3.36
C THR A 97 -7.09 -6.09 4.30
N ALA A 98 -8.28 -5.73 3.81
CA ALA A 98 -9.51 -5.82 4.59
C ALA A 98 -9.88 -7.27 4.97
N LEU A 99 -9.70 -8.20 4.03
CA LEU A 99 -9.96 -9.63 4.23
C LEU A 99 -9.07 -10.21 5.35
N ASP A 100 -7.75 -10.01 5.27
CA ASP A 100 -6.82 -10.53 6.27
C ASP A 100 -7.06 -9.91 7.67
N LEU A 101 -7.19 -8.58 7.75
CA LEU A 101 -7.41 -7.91 9.04
C LEU A 101 -8.78 -8.26 9.64
N SER A 102 -9.81 -8.46 8.82
CA SER A 102 -11.12 -8.96 9.27
C SER A 102 -11.02 -10.39 9.80
N GLY A 103 -10.29 -11.27 9.12
CA GLY A 103 -10.00 -12.64 9.58
C GLY A 103 -9.27 -12.67 10.93
N ARG A 104 -8.53 -11.60 11.25
CA ARG A 104 -7.87 -11.38 12.55
C ARG A 104 -8.76 -10.80 13.64
N GLY A 105 -10.05 -10.60 13.37
CA GLY A 105 -11.04 -10.13 14.34
C GLY A 105 -11.20 -8.61 14.41
N ALA A 106 -10.56 -7.86 13.51
CA ALA A 106 -10.75 -6.42 13.45
C ALA A 106 -12.15 -6.06 12.94
N LYS A 107 -12.71 -4.98 13.49
CA LYS A 107 -13.82 -4.26 12.86
C LYS A 107 -13.26 -3.40 11.73
N ILE A 108 -13.74 -3.60 10.49
CA ILE A 108 -13.24 -2.88 9.32
C ILE A 108 -14.23 -1.78 8.92
N ILE A 109 -13.77 -0.53 8.94
CA ILE A 109 -14.45 0.60 8.28
C ILE A 109 -13.93 0.69 6.84
N MET A 110 -14.78 0.26 5.91
CA MET A 110 -14.52 0.31 4.48
C MET A 110 -14.87 1.69 3.91
N ALA A 111 -13.88 2.57 3.84
CA ALA A 111 -14.04 3.94 3.35
C ALA A 111 -13.89 3.97 1.82
N CYS A 112 -15.02 3.95 1.10
CA CYS A 112 -15.05 3.77 -0.35
C CYS A 112 -15.95 4.80 -1.04
N ARG A 113 -15.57 5.23 -2.25
CA ARG A 113 -16.39 6.12 -3.08
C ARG A 113 -17.65 5.44 -3.61
N ASP A 114 -17.49 4.23 -4.15
CA ASP A 114 -18.60 3.39 -4.61
C ASP A 114 -19.05 2.45 -3.49
N THR A 115 -20.04 2.90 -2.72
CA THR A 115 -20.58 2.16 -1.59
C THR A 115 -21.31 0.89 -2.02
N LYS A 116 -21.97 0.88 -3.18
CA LYS A 116 -22.71 -0.30 -3.67
C LYS A 116 -21.77 -1.46 -3.94
N THR A 117 -20.64 -1.20 -4.59
CA THR A 117 -19.60 -2.23 -4.81
C THR A 117 -18.94 -2.62 -3.49
N ALA A 118 -18.65 -1.66 -2.61
CA ALA A 118 -18.06 -1.92 -1.31
C ALA A 118 -18.95 -2.80 -0.42
N GLU A 119 -20.27 -2.61 -0.42
CA GLU A 119 -21.22 -3.43 0.34
C GLU A 119 -21.26 -4.89 -0.11
N LYS A 120 -21.12 -5.14 -1.41
CA LYS A 120 -21.01 -6.51 -1.94
C LYS A 120 -19.75 -7.19 -1.42
N VAL A 121 -18.62 -6.48 -1.48
CA VAL A 121 -17.32 -6.98 -0.98
C VAL A 121 -17.34 -7.16 0.53
N ALA A 122 -17.96 -6.24 1.29
CA ALA A 122 -18.12 -6.35 2.73
C ALA A 122 -18.87 -7.63 3.13
N LYS A 123 -19.98 -7.94 2.45
CA LYS A 123 -20.75 -9.17 2.66
C LYS A 123 -19.94 -10.42 2.32
N GLU A 124 -19.17 -10.37 1.23
CA GLU A 124 -18.31 -11.49 0.84
C GLU A 124 -17.24 -11.78 1.89
N ILE A 125 -16.52 -10.75 2.33
CA ILE A 125 -15.47 -10.86 3.36
C ILE A 125 -16.10 -11.33 4.68
N SER A 126 -17.20 -10.70 5.12
CA SER A 126 -17.87 -11.07 6.37
C SER A 126 -18.32 -12.54 6.36
N ARG A 127 -18.79 -13.07 5.21
CA ARG A 127 -19.11 -14.50 5.07
C ARG A 127 -17.88 -15.41 5.20
N GLN A 128 -16.71 -14.96 4.75
CA GLN A 128 -15.46 -15.72 4.83
C GLN A 128 -14.81 -15.67 6.22
N THR A 129 -14.89 -14.52 6.89
CA THR A 129 -14.16 -14.25 8.15
C THR A 129 -15.03 -14.30 9.40
N GLY A 130 -16.35 -14.14 9.26
CA GLY A 130 -17.26 -13.87 10.37
C GLY A 130 -17.11 -12.48 10.99
N GLY A 131 -16.29 -11.60 10.39
CA GLY A 131 -15.96 -10.29 10.95
C GLY A 131 -17.00 -9.20 10.65
N GLU A 132 -16.90 -8.10 11.41
CA GLU A 132 -17.72 -6.89 11.24
C GLU A 132 -17.08 -5.96 10.20
N LEU A 133 -17.82 -5.66 9.11
CA LEU A 133 -17.41 -4.70 8.09
C LEU A 133 -18.49 -3.64 7.90
N VAL A 134 -18.13 -2.37 8.07
CA VAL A 134 -19.01 -1.21 7.94
C VAL A 134 -18.57 -0.39 6.74
N VAL A 135 -19.45 -0.21 5.76
CA VAL A 135 -19.18 0.62 4.59
C VAL A 135 -19.56 2.06 4.86
N MET A 136 -18.66 2.98 4.54
CA MET A 136 -18.88 4.42 4.69
C MET A 136 -18.41 5.13 3.42
N LYS A 137 -19.17 6.13 2.98
CA LYS A 137 -18.87 6.87 1.74
C LYS A 137 -17.67 7.78 1.97
N LEU A 138 -16.65 7.64 1.13
CA LEU A 138 -15.50 8.54 1.10
C LEU A 138 -15.05 8.77 -0.35
N ASP A 139 -15.17 10.00 -0.82
CA ASP A 139 -14.48 10.47 -2.03
C ASP A 139 -13.29 11.35 -1.66
N LEU A 140 -12.08 10.88 -1.93
CA LEU A 140 -10.85 11.62 -1.64
C LEU A 140 -10.60 12.77 -2.63
N ALA A 141 -11.33 12.82 -3.75
CA ALA A 141 -11.31 13.93 -4.71
C ALA A 141 -12.29 15.06 -4.32
N SER A 142 -12.82 15.06 -3.09
CA SER A 142 -13.71 16.08 -2.55
C SER A 142 -13.39 16.32 -1.07
N LEU A 143 -12.81 17.48 -0.72
CA LEU A 143 -12.52 17.80 0.68
C LEU A 143 -13.79 17.85 1.53
N THR A 144 -14.92 18.25 0.93
CA THR A 144 -16.24 18.20 1.58
C THR A 144 -16.62 16.76 1.93
N SER A 145 -16.44 15.81 1.00
CA SER A 145 -16.68 14.39 1.31
C SER A 145 -15.74 13.86 2.40
N VAL A 146 -14.47 14.30 2.42
CA VAL A 146 -13.50 13.88 3.44
C VAL A 146 -13.93 14.38 4.83
N ARG A 147 -14.37 15.63 4.94
CA ARG A 147 -14.87 16.21 6.20
C ARG A 147 -16.14 15.50 6.67
N ALA A 148 -17.10 15.27 5.77
CA ALA A 148 -18.34 14.57 6.10
C ALA A 148 -18.07 13.14 6.61
N PHE A 149 -17.17 12.40 5.95
CA PHE A 149 -16.74 11.07 6.40
C PHE A 149 -16.12 11.12 7.81
N ALA A 150 -15.22 12.07 8.06
CA ALA A 150 -14.53 12.18 9.34
C ALA A 150 -15.51 12.50 10.48
N GLU A 151 -16.46 13.40 10.27
CA GLU A 151 -17.49 13.72 11.26
C GLU A 151 -18.43 12.55 11.52
N GLU A 152 -18.87 11.86 10.45
CA GLU A 152 -19.69 10.66 10.60
C GLU A 152 -18.94 9.58 11.41
N LEU A 153 -17.65 9.36 11.12
CA LEU A 153 -16.85 8.36 11.81
C LEU A 153 -16.66 8.69 13.29
N LYS A 154 -16.37 9.96 13.61
CA LYS A 154 -16.28 10.44 15.00
C LYS A 154 -17.59 10.26 15.77
N SER A 155 -18.75 10.33 15.10
CA SER A 155 -20.04 10.09 15.75
C SER A 155 -20.28 8.61 16.09
N ARG A 156 -19.61 7.69 15.39
CA ARG A 156 -19.80 6.24 15.49
C ARG A 156 -18.75 5.54 16.35
N GLU A 157 -17.51 6.03 16.29
CA GLU A 157 -16.35 5.39 16.91
C GLU A 157 -15.68 6.37 17.88
N SER A 158 -15.45 5.92 19.11
CA SER A 158 -14.71 6.70 20.11
C SER A 158 -13.19 6.64 19.91
N ARG A 159 -12.70 5.66 19.15
CA ARG A 159 -11.28 5.45 18.85
C ARG A 159 -11.10 4.59 17.61
N ILE A 160 -9.99 4.80 16.91
CA ILE A 160 -9.52 3.91 15.84
C ILE A 160 -8.08 3.49 16.12
N HIS A 161 -7.71 2.28 15.69
CA HIS A 161 -6.40 1.70 16.00
C HIS A 161 -5.48 1.72 14.79
N ILE A 162 -6.03 1.54 13.59
CA ILE A 162 -5.23 1.51 12.37
C ILE A 162 -5.95 2.32 11.29
N LEU A 163 -5.25 3.29 10.70
CA LEU A 163 -5.67 4.02 9.51
C LEU A 163 -4.78 3.63 8.33
N ILE A 164 -5.36 3.06 7.28
CA ILE A 164 -4.65 2.66 6.06
C ILE A 164 -5.13 3.55 4.92
N ASN A 165 -4.29 4.51 4.55
CA ASN A 165 -4.44 5.38 3.40
C ASN A 165 -3.99 4.64 2.13
N ASN A 166 -4.84 3.72 1.66
CA ASN A 166 -4.58 2.80 0.55
C ASN A 166 -5.07 3.32 -0.81
N ALA A 167 -6.19 4.05 -0.83
CA ALA A 167 -6.81 4.48 -2.07
C ALA A 167 -5.86 5.29 -2.97
N GLY A 168 -6.07 5.23 -4.28
CA GLY A 168 -5.36 6.11 -5.17
C GLY A 168 -5.78 5.94 -6.62
N VAL A 169 -5.33 6.90 -7.42
CA VAL A 169 -5.46 6.93 -8.88
C VAL A 169 -4.05 7.03 -9.48
N MET A 170 -3.90 6.52 -10.70
CA MET A 170 -2.61 6.38 -11.34
C MET A 170 -2.71 6.66 -12.83
N LEU A 171 -1.78 7.48 -13.34
CA LEU A 171 -1.58 7.78 -14.76
C LEU A 171 -2.87 8.23 -15.48
N CYS A 172 -3.79 8.87 -14.76
CA CYS A 172 -5.00 9.39 -15.35
C CYS A 172 -4.70 10.57 -16.29
N PRO A 173 -5.57 10.85 -17.28
CA PRO A 173 -5.54 12.11 -17.99
C PRO A 173 -5.64 13.31 -17.05
N TYR A 174 -5.17 14.48 -17.50
CA TYR A 174 -5.31 15.70 -16.72
C TYR A 174 -6.78 15.97 -16.41
N SER A 175 -7.06 16.16 -15.12
CA SER A 175 -8.38 16.46 -14.58
C SER A 175 -8.20 17.10 -13.22
N LYS A 176 -9.23 17.78 -12.75
CA LYS A 176 -9.23 18.42 -11.44
C LYS A 176 -10.19 17.71 -10.48
N THR A 177 -9.87 17.71 -9.19
CA THR A 177 -10.78 17.35 -8.10
C THR A 177 -11.91 18.37 -7.99
N GLU A 178 -12.93 18.11 -7.16
CA GLU A 178 -14.01 19.09 -6.90
C GLU A 178 -13.44 20.43 -6.37
N ASP A 179 -12.37 20.35 -5.60
CA ASP A 179 -11.67 21.50 -5.00
C ASP A 179 -10.62 22.14 -5.93
N GLY A 180 -10.50 21.69 -7.18
CA GLY A 180 -9.62 22.29 -8.18
C GLY A 180 -8.16 21.80 -8.19
N PHE A 181 -7.80 20.80 -7.39
CA PHE A 181 -6.45 20.21 -7.41
C PHE A 181 -6.25 19.28 -8.60
N GLU A 182 -5.00 19.08 -9.04
CA GLU A 182 -4.69 18.01 -9.98
C GLU A 182 -5.10 16.65 -9.39
N MET A 183 -5.76 15.80 -10.20
CA MET A 183 -6.43 14.59 -9.74
C MET A 183 -5.54 13.60 -8.95
N GLN A 184 -4.29 13.36 -9.38
CA GLN A 184 -3.39 12.41 -8.70
C GLN A 184 -2.87 12.96 -7.37
N LEU A 185 -2.41 14.21 -7.31
CA LEU A 185 -2.01 14.86 -6.05
C LEU A 185 -3.21 15.07 -5.10
N GLY A 186 -4.32 15.55 -5.65
CA GLY A 186 -5.58 15.76 -4.95
C GLY A 186 -6.07 14.51 -4.23
N THR A 187 -6.20 13.41 -4.98
CA THR A 187 -6.72 12.16 -4.43
C THR A 187 -5.70 11.42 -3.57
N ASN A 188 -4.47 11.25 -4.06
CA ASN A 188 -3.50 10.34 -3.43
C ASN A 188 -2.85 10.97 -2.18
N HIS A 189 -2.71 12.30 -2.15
CA HIS A 189 -2.03 13.05 -1.08
C HIS A 189 -2.99 13.99 -0.34
N PHE A 190 -3.59 15.01 -0.98
CA PHE A 190 -4.35 16.04 -0.24
C PHE A 190 -5.59 15.49 0.48
N GLY A 191 -6.37 14.63 -0.17
CA GLY A 191 -7.52 13.97 0.47
C GLY A 191 -7.11 13.13 1.69
N HIS A 192 -6.02 12.36 1.58
CA HIS A 192 -5.49 11.58 2.71
C HIS A 192 -4.84 12.43 3.79
N PHE A 193 -4.17 13.52 3.41
CA PHE A 193 -3.58 14.48 4.33
C PHE A 193 -4.66 15.08 5.22
N LEU A 194 -5.75 15.57 4.61
CA LEU A 194 -6.90 16.10 5.34
C LEU A 194 -7.54 15.01 6.21
N LEU A 195 -7.83 13.84 5.63
CA LEU A 195 -8.44 12.72 6.34
C LEU A 195 -7.65 12.35 7.60
N THR A 196 -6.34 12.18 7.46
CA THR A 196 -5.47 11.77 8.57
C THR A 196 -5.48 12.81 9.68
N ASN A 197 -5.32 14.10 9.35
CA ASN A 197 -5.34 15.17 10.34
C ASN A 197 -6.68 15.25 11.08
N LEU A 198 -7.81 15.07 10.39
CA LEU A 198 -9.14 15.06 11.02
C LEU A 198 -9.36 13.85 11.93
N LEU A 199 -8.69 12.73 11.68
CA LEU A 199 -8.80 11.49 12.44
C LEU A 199 -7.72 11.31 13.52
N LEU A 200 -6.70 12.17 13.57
CA LEU A 200 -5.67 12.15 14.61
C LEU A 200 -6.25 12.08 16.02
N PRO A 201 -7.30 12.86 16.39
CA PRO A 201 -7.90 12.74 17.71
C PRO A 201 -8.42 11.33 18.02
N LEU A 202 -9.02 10.61 17.06
CA LEU A 202 -9.50 9.23 17.32
C LEU A 202 -8.34 8.23 17.48
N LEU A 203 -7.21 8.46 16.82
CA LEU A 203 -6.01 7.63 16.94
C LEU A 203 -5.34 7.79 18.31
N THR A 204 -5.31 9.01 18.85
CA THR A 204 -4.73 9.28 20.17
C THR A 204 -5.50 8.64 21.34
N HIS A 205 -6.77 8.29 21.15
CA HIS A 205 -7.58 7.59 22.17
C HIS A 205 -7.39 6.06 22.16
N SER A 206 -6.54 5.52 21.29
CA SER A 206 -6.20 4.10 21.26
C SER A 206 -4.90 3.79 22.02
N GLU A 207 -4.63 2.51 22.30
CA GLU A 207 -3.40 2.11 23.02
C GLU A 207 -2.16 2.09 22.11
N GLU A 208 -2.31 1.56 20.90
CA GLU A 208 -1.26 1.46 19.89
C GLU A 208 -1.86 1.81 18.53
N ALA A 209 -1.72 3.06 18.12
CA ALA A 209 -2.25 3.55 16.86
C ALA A 209 -1.22 3.39 15.74
N ARG A 210 -1.68 3.06 14.53
CA ARG A 210 -0.85 2.95 13.34
C ARG A 210 -1.48 3.69 12.17
N VAL A 211 -0.70 4.53 11.50
CA VAL A 211 -1.08 5.19 10.24
C VAL A 211 -0.19 4.64 9.14
N ILE A 212 -0.78 4.10 8.07
CA ILE A 212 -0.05 3.50 6.95
C ILE A 212 -0.42 4.22 5.66
N ASN A 213 0.56 4.81 4.98
CA ASN A 213 0.42 5.58 3.75
C ASN A 213 1.01 4.83 2.54
N LEU A 214 0.17 4.45 1.58
CA LEU A 214 0.65 3.74 0.40
C LEU A 214 1.38 4.67 -0.56
N SER A 215 2.65 4.35 -0.83
CA SER A 215 3.50 4.95 -1.84
C SER A 215 3.69 3.99 -3.04
N SER A 216 4.76 4.15 -3.81
CA SER A 216 5.09 3.34 -4.99
C SER A 216 6.57 3.51 -5.33
N LEU A 217 7.18 2.59 -6.09
CA LEU A 217 8.51 2.78 -6.69
C LEU A 217 8.57 4.06 -7.56
N ALA A 218 7.44 4.52 -8.09
CA ALA A 218 7.34 5.78 -8.82
C ALA A 218 7.84 7.00 -8.02
N HIS A 219 7.84 6.94 -6.67
CA HIS A 219 8.39 7.99 -5.81
C HIS A 219 9.87 8.27 -6.08
N ALA A 220 10.62 7.28 -6.61
CA ALA A 220 12.04 7.41 -6.86
C ALA A 220 12.37 8.52 -7.88
N ARG A 221 11.41 8.82 -8.77
CA ARG A 221 11.50 9.91 -9.76
C ARG A 221 10.64 11.13 -9.39
N GLY A 222 9.98 11.10 -8.24
CA GLY A 222 9.08 12.17 -7.80
C GLY A 222 9.83 13.35 -7.19
N VAL A 223 9.37 14.56 -7.50
CA VAL A 223 9.83 15.84 -6.93
C VAL A 223 8.60 16.73 -6.75
N ILE A 224 8.38 17.27 -5.55
CA ILE A 224 7.19 18.10 -5.29
C ILE A 224 7.22 19.36 -6.17
N PRO A 225 6.19 19.60 -7.01
CA PRO A 225 6.16 20.74 -7.92
C PRO A 225 5.68 21.99 -7.20
N PHE A 226 6.42 22.49 -6.21
CA PHE A 226 5.99 23.62 -5.37
C PHE A 226 5.57 24.88 -6.16
N ASP A 227 6.16 25.10 -7.34
CA ASP A 227 5.87 26.26 -8.20
C ASP A 227 4.72 26.01 -9.20
N ASP A 228 4.16 24.79 -9.22
CA ASP A 228 3.06 24.37 -10.09
C ASP A 228 2.31 23.16 -9.52
N MET A 229 1.83 23.28 -8.27
CA MET A 229 1.14 22.19 -7.57
C MET A 229 -0.17 21.75 -8.26
N LEU A 230 -0.73 22.62 -9.11
CA LEU A 230 -1.97 22.40 -9.86
C LEU A 230 -1.73 21.92 -11.30
N TYR A 231 -0.46 21.80 -11.72
CA TYR A 231 -0.06 21.38 -13.07
C TYR A 231 -0.64 22.26 -14.20
N GLU A 232 -0.63 23.57 -14.00
CA GLU A 232 -1.15 24.54 -14.98
C GLU A 232 -0.12 24.91 -16.06
N LYS A 233 1.18 24.68 -15.79
CA LYS A 233 2.27 24.97 -16.74
C LYS A 233 2.62 23.78 -17.65
N GLY A 234 1.97 22.63 -17.43
CA GLY A 234 2.12 21.44 -18.27
C GLY A 234 1.97 20.15 -17.48
N TYR A 235 1.22 19.18 -18.03
CA TYR A 235 0.93 17.93 -17.36
C TYR A 235 1.70 16.75 -17.95
N ASP A 236 2.42 16.03 -17.10
CA ASP A 236 2.95 14.70 -17.40
C ASP A 236 2.40 13.71 -16.38
N ARG A 237 1.63 12.73 -16.86
CA ARG A 237 0.92 11.75 -16.02
C ARG A 237 1.85 10.91 -15.14
N PHE A 238 3.07 10.60 -15.60
CA PHE A 238 4.03 9.79 -14.84
C PHE A 238 4.71 10.61 -13.76
N LYS A 239 5.07 11.86 -14.07
CA LYS A 239 5.59 12.81 -13.09
C LYS A 239 4.54 13.11 -12.03
N ALA A 240 3.30 13.41 -12.40
CA ALA A 240 2.20 13.63 -11.45
C ALA A 240 1.98 12.44 -10.51
N TYR A 241 2.01 11.21 -11.05
CA TYR A 241 1.93 10.02 -10.22
C TYR A 241 3.12 9.91 -9.25
N GLY A 242 4.35 9.99 -9.75
CA GLY A 242 5.57 9.92 -8.94
C GLY A 242 5.61 10.99 -7.86
N ASN A 243 5.16 12.21 -8.18
CA ASN A 243 5.06 13.34 -7.27
C ASN A 243 4.03 13.07 -6.17
N SER A 244 2.88 12.50 -6.50
CA SER A 244 1.89 12.10 -5.50
C SER A 244 2.41 11.00 -4.56
N LYS A 245 3.25 10.08 -5.07
CA LYS A 245 3.79 8.96 -4.27
C LYS A 245 4.99 9.35 -3.43
N VAL A 246 5.80 10.32 -3.87
CA VAL A 246 6.85 10.90 -3.02
C VAL A 246 6.25 11.79 -1.93
N ALA A 247 5.14 12.49 -2.22
CA ALA A 247 4.40 13.27 -1.24
C ALA A 247 3.94 12.41 -0.05
N ASN A 248 3.44 11.19 -0.29
CA ASN A 248 3.03 10.27 0.79
C ASN A 248 4.19 9.85 1.72
N ILE A 249 5.42 9.73 1.20
CA ILE A 249 6.60 9.42 2.04
C ILE A 249 7.01 10.64 2.87
N LEU A 250 7.06 11.81 2.24
CA LEU A 250 7.35 13.08 2.91
C LEU A 250 6.31 13.39 4.00
N PHE A 251 5.03 13.17 3.71
CA PHE A 251 3.94 13.26 4.67
C PHE A 251 4.14 12.33 5.87
N THR A 252 4.41 11.04 5.61
CA THR A 252 4.70 10.05 6.66
C THR A 252 5.85 10.51 7.55
N ARG A 253 6.93 11.00 6.94
CA ARG A 253 8.14 11.44 7.65
C ARG A 253 7.87 12.65 8.53
N HIS A 254 7.13 13.64 8.05
CA HIS A 254 6.76 14.81 8.86
C HIS A 254 5.74 14.45 9.96
N LEU A 255 4.72 13.64 9.62
CA LEU A 255 3.71 13.21 10.59
C LEU A 255 4.34 12.44 11.74
N ALA A 256 5.27 11.51 11.46
CA ALA A 256 5.98 10.76 12.48
C ALA A 256 6.74 11.66 13.47
N LYS A 257 7.32 12.77 12.99
CA LYS A 257 7.93 13.78 13.88
C LYS A 257 6.88 14.53 14.70
N LYS A 258 5.77 14.92 14.08
CA LYS A 258 4.67 15.67 14.74
C LYS A 258 4.01 14.86 15.86
N VAL A 259 3.90 13.54 15.70
CA VAL A 259 3.28 12.64 16.69
C VAL A 259 4.30 11.94 17.60
N LYS A 260 5.59 12.32 17.54
CA LYS A 260 6.63 11.74 18.40
C LYS A 260 6.28 11.96 19.87
N GLY A 261 6.32 10.89 20.66
CA GLY A 261 5.91 10.90 22.08
C GLY A 261 4.43 10.59 22.32
N THR A 262 3.63 10.38 21.27
CA THR A 262 2.27 9.82 21.37
C THR A 262 2.30 8.30 21.20
N ASN A 263 1.12 7.66 21.25
CA ASN A 263 0.91 6.24 20.97
C ASN A 263 0.88 5.89 19.46
N ILE A 264 1.07 6.87 18.57
CA ILE A 264 0.88 6.73 17.12
C ILE A 264 2.22 6.41 16.43
N GLN A 265 2.25 5.33 15.66
CA GLN A 265 3.33 5.02 14.72
C GLN A 265 2.89 5.25 13.28
N VAL A 266 3.79 5.75 12.43
CA VAL A 266 3.44 6.20 11.07
C VAL A 266 4.35 5.59 10.01
N PHE A 267 3.80 4.83 9.09
CA PHE A 267 4.55 4.09 8.09
C PHE A 267 4.14 4.49 6.67
N SER A 268 5.10 4.46 5.74
CA SER A 268 4.85 4.49 4.31
C SER A 268 5.25 3.16 3.71
N VAL A 269 4.46 2.66 2.77
CA VAL A 269 4.68 1.32 2.21
C VAL A 269 4.69 1.37 0.69
N HIS A 270 5.59 0.59 0.09
CA HIS A 270 5.52 0.23 -1.31
C HIS A 270 4.99 -1.19 -1.46
N PRO A 271 3.86 -1.41 -2.15
CA PRO A 271 3.28 -2.75 -2.29
C PRO A 271 3.95 -3.62 -3.37
N GLY A 272 5.01 -3.15 -4.04
CA GLY A 272 5.54 -3.79 -5.25
C GLY A 272 4.77 -3.41 -6.52
N ALA A 273 5.12 -4.05 -7.64
CA ALA A 273 4.41 -3.91 -8.91
C ALA A 273 3.20 -4.84 -8.94
N VAL A 274 2.05 -4.36 -8.47
CA VAL A 274 0.85 -5.19 -8.27
C VAL A 274 -0.11 -5.08 -9.46
N GLN A 275 -0.58 -6.21 -9.97
CA GLN A 275 -1.66 -6.26 -10.95
C GLN A 275 -2.97 -5.90 -10.25
N SER A 276 -3.38 -4.64 -10.40
CA SER A 276 -4.60 -4.11 -9.78
C SER A 276 -5.36 -3.20 -10.74
N ASN A 277 -6.62 -2.92 -10.44
CA ASN A 277 -7.47 -1.98 -11.19
C ASN A 277 -6.89 -0.55 -11.25
N LEU A 278 -5.83 -0.27 -10.50
CA LEU A 278 -5.06 0.98 -10.56
C LEU A 278 -4.40 1.16 -11.94
N GLY A 279 -4.02 0.07 -12.61
CA GLY A 279 -3.40 0.07 -13.94
C GLY A 279 -4.36 0.30 -15.12
N ARG A 280 -5.65 0.55 -14.89
CA ARG A 280 -6.67 0.65 -15.96
C ARG A 280 -6.42 1.71 -17.02
N HIS A 281 -5.58 2.71 -16.73
CA HIS A 281 -5.20 3.77 -17.67
C HIS A 281 -3.86 3.51 -18.39
N ILE A 282 -3.21 2.37 -18.11
CA ILE A 282 -2.09 1.87 -18.91
C ILE A 282 -2.69 1.21 -20.15
N VAL A 283 -2.55 1.86 -21.30
CA VAL A 283 -3.02 1.34 -22.59
C VAL A 283 -2.11 0.18 -23.00
N GLY A 284 -2.62 -1.06 -23.09
CA GLY A 284 -1.96 -2.17 -23.79
C GLY A 284 -2.17 -3.58 -23.24
N SER A 285 -2.07 -4.57 -24.14
CA SER A 285 -2.19 -6.04 -23.95
C SER A 285 -1.25 -6.65 -22.88
N PHE A 286 -0.22 -5.92 -22.43
CA PHE A 286 0.79 -6.44 -21.51
C PHE A 286 0.23 -6.78 -20.12
N THR A 287 -0.62 -5.94 -19.53
CA THR A 287 -1.25 -6.22 -18.22
C THR A 287 -2.32 -7.31 -18.27
N ALA A 288 -2.77 -7.69 -19.47
CA ALA A 288 -3.70 -8.79 -19.73
C ALA A 288 -2.98 -10.08 -20.19
N SER A 289 -1.65 -10.04 -20.33
CA SER A 289 -0.85 -11.16 -20.80
C SER A 289 -0.47 -12.09 -19.66
N TRP A 290 -0.47 -13.40 -19.91
CA TRP A 290 -0.03 -14.41 -18.95
C TRP A 290 1.41 -14.18 -18.44
N TYR A 291 2.28 -13.55 -19.24
CA TYR A 291 3.63 -13.17 -18.82
C TYR A 291 3.65 -12.09 -17.71
N ALA A 292 2.67 -11.18 -17.68
CA ALA A 292 2.59 -10.18 -16.61
C ALA A 292 2.22 -10.80 -15.27
N ALA A 293 1.41 -11.87 -15.27
CA ALA A 293 1.13 -12.64 -14.05
C ALA A 293 2.38 -13.36 -13.47
N LEU A 294 3.46 -13.48 -14.25
CA LEU A 294 4.73 -14.07 -13.79
C LEU A 294 5.66 -13.06 -13.14
N ILE A 295 5.54 -11.80 -13.56
CA ILE A 295 6.49 -10.73 -13.22
C ILE A 295 5.89 -9.78 -12.19
N MET A 296 4.57 -9.61 -12.20
CA MET A 296 3.84 -8.74 -11.29
C MET A 296 3.32 -9.52 -10.09
N LYS A 297 3.23 -8.81 -8.96
CA LYS A 297 2.59 -9.32 -7.76
C LYS A 297 1.08 -9.39 -7.93
N ASN A 298 0.46 -10.40 -7.34
CA ASN A 298 -0.98 -10.44 -7.16
C ASN A 298 -1.40 -9.49 -6.00
N SER A 299 -2.70 -9.28 -5.80
CA SER A 299 -3.19 -8.32 -4.79
C SER A 299 -2.90 -8.75 -3.35
N MET A 300 -2.86 -10.07 -3.07
CA MET A 300 -2.55 -10.60 -1.75
C MET A 300 -1.07 -10.39 -1.42
N GLU A 301 -0.17 -10.66 -2.37
CA GLU A 301 1.26 -10.36 -2.26
C GLU A 301 1.49 -8.85 -2.10
N GLY A 302 0.72 -8.03 -2.80
CA GLY A 302 0.74 -6.57 -2.67
C GLY A 302 0.33 -6.05 -1.29
N ALA A 303 -0.56 -6.77 -0.59
CA ALA A 303 -1.02 -6.40 0.75
C ALA A 303 0.01 -6.69 1.85
N GLN A 304 0.98 -7.58 1.60
CA GLN A 304 1.86 -8.12 2.66
C GLN A 304 2.67 -7.05 3.41
N THR A 305 3.18 -6.04 2.70
CA THR A 305 3.95 -4.96 3.38
C THR A 305 3.04 -4.06 4.20
N THR A 306 1.82 -3.79 3.72
CA THR A 306 0.79 -3.08 4.50
C THR A 306 0.43 -3.86 5.77
N LEU A 307 0.22 -5.18 5.65
CA LEU A 307 -0.08 -6.05 6.78
C LEU A 307 1.09 -6.12 7.78
N HIS A 308 2.33 -6.21 7.30
CA HIS A 308 3.52 -6.15 8.14
C HIS A 308 3.55 -4.85 8.96
N CYS A 309 3.34 -3.69 8.32
CA CYS A 309 3.28 -2.41 9.02
C CYS A 309 2.08 -2.28 9.97
N ALA A 310 0.94 -2.90 9.63
CA ALA A 310 -0.25 -2.90 10.47
C ALA A 310 -0.11 -3.79 11.72
N LEU A 311 0.68 -4.88 11.66
CA LEU A 311 0.65 -5.95 12.66
C LEU A 311 1.94 -6.06 13.50
N GLU A 312 3.11 -5.87 12.90
CA GLU A 312 4.38 -6.24 13.54
C GLU A 312 5.51 -5.21 13.41
N ALA A 313 5.46 -4.29 12.44
CA ALA A 313 6.53 -3.29 12.30
C ALA A 313 6.64 -2.40 13.54
N GLU A 314 7.86 -1.95 13.83
CA GLU A 314 8.16 -0.96 14.84
C GLU A 314 8.85 0.23 14.17
N GLN A 315 8.47 1.43 14.59
CA GLN A 315 9.03 2.67 14.10
C GLN A 315 10.24 3.11 14.94
N ASP A 316 11.36 3.35 14.25
CA ASP A 316 12.52 4.06 14.79
C ASP A 316 12.81 5.32 13.96
N ASP A 317 13.92 6.02 14.25
CA ASP A 317 14.31 7.26 13.57
C ASP A 317 14.68 7.07 12.08
N HIS A 318 14.66 5.84 11.55
CA HIS A 318 15.00 5.51 10.16
C HIS A 318 13.93 4.66 9.44
N SER A 319 13.02 4.03 10.18
CA SER A 319 12.04 3.07 9.71
C SER A 319 10.69 3.71 9.40
N TYR A 320 10.66 4.58 8.39
CA TYR A 320 9.43 5.23 7.90
C TYR A 320 8.91 4.65 6.59
N TYR A 321 9.76 4.01 5.79
CA TYR A 321 9.42 3.48 4.48
C TYR A 321 9.72 2.00 4.40
N PHE A 322 8.73 1.20 4.00
CA PHE A 322 8.82 -0.25 3.95
C PHE A 322 8.53 -0.77 2.55
N SER A 323 9.23 -1.85 2.18
CA SER A 323 8.99 -2.65 0.98
C SER A 323 9.29 -4.10 1.33
N ASP A 324 8.49 -5.03 0.82
CA ASP A 324 8.72 -6.47 1.00
C ASP A 324 8.84 -6.88 2.48
N CYS A 325 7.96 -6.34 3.32
CA CYS A 325 7.92 -6.58 4.77
C CYS A 325 9.24 -6.26 5.49
N ALA A 326 10.02 -5.31 4.97
CA ALA A 326 11.26 -4.83 5.57
C ALA A 326 11.42 -3.32 5.34
N VAL A 327 12.31 -2.70 6.12
CA VAL A 327 12.69 -1.30 5.91
C VAL A 327 13.29 -1.15 4.51
N GLY A 328 12.65 -0.31 3.69
CA GLY A 328 13.06 -0.02 2.33
C GLY A 328 13.92 1.24 2.25
N TYR A 329 14.47 1.50 1.06
CA TYR A 329 15.24 2.71 0.81
C TYR A 329 14.43 3.75 0.03
N ALA A 330 13.99 4.79 0.73
CA ALA A 330 13.34 5.94 0.09
C ALA A 330 14.36 6.78 -0.71
N SER A 331 13.90 7.44 -1.77
CA SER A 331 14.74 8.33 -2.58
C SER A 331 15.44 9.40 -1.72
N ALA A 332 16.60 9.90 -2.17
CA ALA A 332 17.30 10.96 -1.44
C ALA A 332 16.42 12.21 -1.25
N TYR A 333 15.56 12.51 -2.22
CA TYR A 333 14.59 13.59 -2.12
C TYR A 333 13.52 13.34 -1.05
N ALA A 334 12.99 12.12 -0.95
CA ALA A 334 11.98 11.73 0.04
C ALA A 334 12.48 11.72 1.50
N ARG A 335 13.81 11.82 1.71
CA ARG A 335 14.46 11.85 3.03
C ARG A 335 14.77 13.26 3.53
N LYS A 336 14.42 14.30 2.76
CA LYS A 336 14.66 15.70 3.09
C LYS A 336 13.60 16.24 4.04
N ASP A 337 14.03 16.64 5.24
CA ASP A 337 13.13 17.13 6.28
C ASP A 337 12.56 18.51 5.99
N ASP A 338 13.37 19.40 5.41
CA ASP A 338 12.96 20.73 4.93
C ASP A 338 11.86 20.65 3.86
N VAL A 339 11.98 19.67 2.95
CA VAL A 339 10.97 19.43 1.92
C VAL A 339 9.69 18.87 2.53
N ALA A 340 9.80 17.95 3.50
CA ALA A 340 8.66 17.35 4.18
C ALA A 340 7.86 18.40 4.97
N GLU A 341 8.56 19.30 5.68
CA GLU A 341 7.96 20.43 6.38
C GLU A 341 7.31 21.45 5.42
N ARG A 342 8.00 21.82 4.34
CA ARG A 342 7.42 22.71 3.32
C ARG A 342 6.17 22.11 2.69
N LEU A 343 6.17 20.82 2.37
CA LEU A 343 5.00 20.11 1.85
C LEU A 343 3.86 20.11 2.86
N TRP A 344 4.15 19.89 4.15
CA TRP A 344 3.16 19.93 5.22
C TRP A 344 2.44 21.28 5.26
N GLN A 345 3.19 22.38 5.33
CA GLN A 345 2.64 23.74 5.39
C GLN A 345 1.82 24.11 4.16
N VAL A 346 2.28 23.71 2.96
CA VAL A 346 1.50 23.91 1.73
C VAL A 346 0.22 23.06 1.76
N SER A 347 0.29 21.83 2.25
CA SER A 347 -0.86 20.94 2.33
C SER A 347 -1.92 21.48 3.30
N GLU A 348 -1.53 21.97 4.49
CA GLU A 348 -2.46 22.63 5.43
C GLU A 348 -3.22 23.79 4.78
N LYS A 349 -2.51 24.67 4.08
CA LYS A 349 -3.12 25.78 3.35
C LYS A 349 -4.06 25.32 2.25
N MET A 350 -3.66 24.32 1.47
CA MET A 350 -4.46 23.81 0.36
C MET A 350 -5.74 23.14 0.84
N VAL A 351 -5.69 22.38 1.94
CA VAL A 351 -6.87 21.68 2.46
C VAL A 351 -7.68 22.49 3.47
N GLN A 352 -7.23 23.70 3.81
CA GLN A 352 -7.87 24.61 4.77
C GLN A 352 -7.93 24.00 6.18
N LEU A 353 -6.77 23.63 6.72
CA LEU A 353 -6.58 23.19 8.10
C LEU A 353 -5.93 24.24 8.98
#